data_AF-A0A967CWZ7-F1
#
_entry.id   AF-A0A967CWZ7-F1
#
_cell.length_a   1.000
_cell.length_b   1.000
_cell.length_c   1.000
_cell.angle_alpha   90.00
_cell.angle_beta   90.00
_cell.angle_gamma   90.00
#
_symmetry.space_group_name_H-M   'P 1'
#
loop_
_entity.id
_entity.type
_entity.pdbx_description
1 polymer ?
#
loop_
_entity_poly.entity_id
_entity_poly.type
_entity_poly.pdbx_seq_one_letter_code
_entity_poly.pdbx_strand_id
1 'polypeptide(L)'
;LAQLWWQHIGEVNSGTFTPQETMDRLADEMDLVMSRMEAADKASNAYGGCGPRLNKPREASYWLNQPGSPKAKVNEKPQGKTIAYEDAWK
;
A
#
# COMPACT_ATOMS: atom_id res chain seq x y z
N LEU A 1 -12.49 7.63 5.25
CA LEU A 1 -11.26 7.12 4.60
C LEU A 1 -10.86 7.97 3.39
N ALA A 2 -11.79 8.34 2.48
CA ALA A 2 -11.47 9.19 1.32
C ALA A 2 -10.83 10.56 1.65
N GLN A 3 -11.09 11.13 2.84
CA GLN A 3 -10.42 12.36 3.27
C GLN A 3 -8.92 12.18 3.53
N LEU A 4 -8.51 11.02 4.05
CA LEU A 4 -7.09 10.71 4.31
C LEU A 4 -6.32 10.60 3.00
N TRP A 5 -6.92 9.96 1.99
CA TRP A 5 -6.36 9.83 0.65
C TRP A 5 -5.92 11.18 0.05
N TRP A 6 -6.79 12.21 0.13
CA TRP A 6 -6.48 13.52 -0.41
C TRP A 6 -5.38 14.28 0.36
N GLN A 7 -5.24 14.03 1.66
CA GLN A 7 -4.14 14.60 2.45
C GLN A 7 -2.80 13.99 2.03
N HIS A 8 -2.76 12.66 1.90
CA HIS A 8 -1.53 11.92 1.56
C HIS A 8 -1.09 12.08 0.10
N ILE A 9 -2.00 12.20 -0.87
CA ILE A 9 -1.63 12.44 -2.28
C ILE A 9 -0.79 13.71 -2.46
N GLY A 10 -1.11 14.77 -1.72
CA GLY A 10 -0.41 16.04 -1.82
C GLY A 10 1.08 15.92 -1.50
N GLU A 11 1.41 15.10 -0.49
CA GLU A 11 2.77 14.88 0.00
C GLU A 11 3.64 14.05 -0.95
N VAL A 12 3.03 13.09 -1.66
CA VAL A 12 3.72 12.31 -2.71
C VAL A 12 4.09 13.22 -3.89
N ASN A 13 3.17 14.07 -4.32
CA ASN A 13 3.36 14.94 -5.46
C ASN A 13 4.41 16.05 -5.20
N SER A 14 4.53 16.51 -3.95
CA SER A 14 5.59 17.46 -3.55
C SER A 14 6.96 16.81 -3.39
N GLY A 15 7.06 15.49 -3.46
CA GLY A 15 8.31 14.75 -3.27
C GLY A 15 8.84 14.78 -1.83
N THR A 16 7.99 15.12 -0.86
CA THR A 16 8.38 15.19 0.56
C THR A 16 8.61 13.79 1.15
N PHE A 17 7.89 12.80 0.66
CA PHE A 17 8.06 11.39 0.99
C PHE A 17 8.05 10.54 -0.28
N THR A 18 8.67 9.35 -0.22
CA THR A 18 8.56 8.40 -1.34
C THR A 18 7.13 7.87 -1.45
N PRO A 19 6.70 7.43 -2.65
CA PRO A 19 5.37 6.84 -2.81
C PRO A 19 5.11 5.67 -1.85
N GLN A 20 6.13 4.87 -1.54
CA GLN A 20 5.99 3.76 -0.58
C GLN A 20 5.72 4.27 0.84
N GLU A 21 6.54 5.20 1.35
CA GLU A 21 6.38 5.73 2.71
C GLU A 21 5.03 6.41 2.91
N THR A 22 4.53 7.15 1.92
CA THR A 22 3.22 7.78 2.03
C THR A 22 2.08 6.76 2.02
N MET A 23 2.18 5.72 1.19
CA MET A 23 1.17 4.66 1.16
C MET A 23 1.16 3.85 2.47
N ASP A 24 2.34 3.61 3.06
CA ASP A 24 2.45 2.94 4.37
C ASP A 24 1.79 3.78 5.48
N ARG A 25 2.04 5.10 5.50
CA ARG A 25 1.39 6.01 6.47
C ARG A 25 -0.10 6.11 6.28
N LEU A 26 -0.56 6.20 5.04
CA LEU A 26 -1.99 6.19 4.74
C LEU A 26 -2.64 4.91 5.28
N ALA A 27 -2.02 3.75 5.07
CA ALA A 27 -2.51 2.48 5.58
C ALA A 27 -2.61 2.48 7.12
N ASP A 28 -1.57 2.95 7.81
CA ASP A 28 -1.56 3.06 9.28
C ASP A 28 -2.69 3.96 9.81
N GLU A 29 -2.95 5.09 9.16
CA GLU A 29 -4.04 5.99 9.55
C GLU A 29 -5.42 5.40 9.28
N MET A 30 -5.58 4.68 8.16
CA MET A 30 -6.80 3.95 7.86
C MET A 30 -7.05 2.87 8.93
N ASP A 31 -6.02 2.13 9.32
CA ASP A 31 -6.10 1.12 10.38
C ASP A 31 -6.46 1.74 11.74
N LEU A 32 -5.89 2.91 12.08
CA LEU A 32 -6.24 3.63 13.30
C LEU A 32 -7.74 3.99 13.33
N VAL A 33 -8.28 4.50 12.22
CA VAL A 33 -9.71 4.83 12.12
C VAL A 33 -10.57 3.55 12.24
N MET A 34 -10.20 2.50 11.52
CA MET A 34 -10.92 1.23 11.56
C MET A 34 -10.87 0.56 12.94
N SER A 35 -9.76 0.69 13.68
CA SER A 35 -9.64 0.18 15.06
C SER A 35 -10.69 0.78 16.00
N ARG A 36 -10.96 2.09 15.84
CA ARG A 36 -11.96 2.81 16.64
C ARG A 36 -13.37 2.37 16.26
N MET A 37 -13.61 2.15 14.97
CA MET A 37 -14.89 1.63 14.48
C MET A 37 -15.15 0.20 14.99
N GLU A 38 -14.12 -0.65 14.97
CA GLU A 38 -14.19 -2.00 15.53
C GLU A 38 -14.52 -1.96 17.03
N ALA A 39 -13.83 -1.12 17.80
CA ALA A 39 -14.08 -0.98 19.23
C ALA A 39 -15.49 -0.48 19.53
N ALA A 40 -15.97 0.52 18.79
CA ALA A 40 -17.33 1.04 18.92
C ALA A 40 -18.38 -0.04 18.61
N ASP A 41 -18.19 -0.81 17.54
CA ASP A 41 -19.10 -1.90 17.19
C ASP A 41 -19.16 -2.98 18.28
N LYS A 42 -18.00 -3.38 18.81
CA LYS A 42 -17.94 -4.38 19.88
C LYS A 42 -18.57 -3.90 21.18
N ALA A 43 -18.46 -2.61 21.49
CA ALA A 43 -18.95 -2.05 22.74
C ALA A 43 -20.46 -1.77 22.71
N SER A 44 -20.99 -1.29 21.59
CA SER A 44 -22.37 -0.78 21.53
C SER A 44 -23.18 -1.29 20.34
N ASN A 45 -22.66 -2.25 19.57
CA ASN A 45 -23.29 -2.75 18.35
C ASN A 45 -23.60 -1.62 17.35
N ALA A 46 -22.77 -0.58 17.33
CA ALA A 46 -22.98 0.65 16.57
C ALA A 46 -23.18 0.41 15.07
N TYR A 47 -22.61 -0.67 14.52
CA TYR A 47 -22.73 -1.07 13.12
C TYR A 47 -23.48 -2.39 12.95
N GLY A 48 -24.26 -2.82 13.95
CA GLY A 48 -25.02 -4.07 13.91
C GLY A 48 -24.16 -5.33 13.85
N GLY A 49 -22.92 -5.26 14.35
CA GLY A 49 -21.98 -6.39 14.35
C GLY A 49 -21.19 -6.51 13.04
N CYS A 50 -21.50 -5.68 12.04
CA CYS A 50 -20.87 -5.63 10.73
C CYS A 50 -19.75 -4.57 10.65
N GLY A 51 -19.30 -4.03 11.78
CA GLY A 51 -18.16 -3.12 11.80
C GLY A 51 -16.88 -3.80 11.27
N PRO A 52 -15.91 -3.02 10.77
CA PRO A 52 -14.64 -3.58 10.31
C PRO A 52 -13.93 -4.35 11.43
N ARG A 53 -13.12 -5.33 11.04
CA ARG A 53 -12.26 -6.11 11.93
C ARG A 53 -10.84 -6.05 11.41
N LEU A 54 -9.93 -5.55 12.23
CA LEU A 54 -8.54 -5.45 11.83
C LEU A 54 -7.90 -6.82 11.77
N ASN A 55 -7.18 -7.04 10.67
CA ASN A 55 -6.33 -8.21 10.53
C ASN A 55 -5.07 -8.05 11.38
N LYS A 56 -4.46 -9.18 11.75
CA LYS A 56 -3.14 -9.14 12.39
C LYS A 56 -2.12 -8.59 11.39
N PRO A 57 -1.12 -7.79 11.84
CA PRO A 57 -0.02 -7.35 10.99
C PRO A 57 0.67 -8.52 10.28
N ARG A 58 1.12 -8.25 9.06
CA ARG A 58 1.81 -9.20 8.20
C ARG A 58 2.95 -8.48 7.50
N GLU A 59 4.06 -9.19 7.35
CA GLU A 59 5.19 -8.74 6.56
C GLU A 59 4.78 -8.53 5.09
N ALA A 60 5.40 -7.58 4.41
CA ALA A 60 5.13 -7.30 2.99
C ALA A 60 5.30 -8.55 2.10
N SER A 61 6.27 -9.42 2.44
CA SER A 61 6.52 -10.68 1.73
C SER A 61 5.31 -11.61 1.72
N TYR A 62 4.50 -11.62 2.78
CA TYR A 62 3.28 -12.41 2.83
C TYR A 62 2.31 -12.00 1.71
N TRP A 63 2.14 -10.69 1.49
CA TRP A 63 1.26 -10.14 0.46
C TRP A 63 1.85 -10.31 -0.94
N LEU A 64 3.16 -10.08 -1.10
CA LEU A 64 3.85 -10.18 -2.38
C LEU A 64 3.97 -11.62 -2.90
N ASN A 65 3.90 -12.62 -2.02
CA ASN A 65 3.98 -14.03 -2.40
C ASN A 65 2.61 -14.66 -2.74
N GLN A 66 1.50 -13.91 -2.62
CA GLN A 66 0.18 -14.46 -2.92
C GLN A 66 -0.04 -14.64 -4.43
N PRO A 67 -0.88 -15.61 -4.85
CA PRO A 67 -1.28 -15.74 -6.24
C PRO A 67 -1.93 -14.45 -6.77
N GLY A 68 -1.42 -13.91 -7.89
CA GLY A 68 -1.94 -12.68 -8.50
C GLY A 68 -1.52 -11.39 -7.78
N SER A 69 -0.60 -11.45 -6.81
CA SER A 69 -0.08 -10.29 -6.10
C SER A 69 0.68 -9.30 -7.02
N PRO A 70 0.80 -8.04 -6.59
CA PRO A 70 1.77 -7.10 -7.16
C PRO A 70 3.19 -7.65 -7.07
N LYS A 71 4.04 -7.25 -8.01
CA LYS A 71 5.46 -7.64 -7.99
C LYS A 71 6.23 -6.80 -6.99
N ALA A 72 7.19 -7.44 -6.34
CA ALA A 72 8.15 -6.74 -5.49
C ALA A 72 8.90 -5.66 -6.30
N LYS A 73 9.38 -4.63 -5.61
CA LYS A 73 10.14 -3.56 -6.23
C LYS A 73 11.32 -4.12 -7.02
N VAL A 74 11.39 -3.76 -8.30
CA VAL A 74 12.50 -4.06 -9.20
C VAL A 74 13.18 -2.78 -9.63
N ASN A 75 14.33 -2.88 -10.30
CA ASN A 75 14.88 -1.73 -11.01
C ASN A 75 13.98 -1.42 -12.21
N GLU A 76 13.03 -0.50 -12.03
CA GLU A 76 12.08 -0.06 -13.07
C GLU A 76 12.74 0.74 -14.19
N LYS A 77 13.96 1.23 -13.97
CA LYS A 77 14.72 2.05 -14.94
C LYS A 77 16.15 1.52 -15.08
N PRO A 78 16.34 0.31 -15.64
CA PRO A 78 17.68 -0.20 -15.90
C PRO A 78 18.39 0.71 -16.90
N GLN A 79 19.69 0.89 -16.74
CA GLN A 79 20.50 1.60 -17.72
C GLN A 79 20.47 0.83 -19.04
N GLY A 80 20.25 1.55 -20.14
CA GLY A 80 20.31 0.98 -21.48
C GLY A 80 21.67 0.36 -21.75
N LYS A 81 21.68 -0.80 -22.41
CA LYS A 81 22.90 -1.47 -22.87
C LYS A 81 22.94 -1.38 -24.39
N THR A 82 24.03 -0.88 -24.94
CA THR A 82 24.28 -0.91 -26.38
C THR A 82 24.81 -2.30 -26.75
N ILE A 83 24.25 -2.91 -27.79
CA ILE A 83 24.72 -4.17 -28.35
C ILE A 83 25.04 -3.94 -29.83
N ALA A 84 26.00 -4.70 -30.36
CA ALA A 84 26.29 -4.67 -31.79
C ALA A 84 25.05 -5.12 -32.58
N TYR A 85 24.81 -4.52 -33.76
CA TYR A 85 23.63 -4.82 -34.57
C TYR A 85 23.50 -6.31 -34.89
N GLU A 86 24.62 -6.97 -35.20
CA GLU A 86 24.68 -8.42 -35.50
C GLU A 86 24.30 -9.32 -34.32
N ASP A 87 24.39 -8.83 -33.08
CA ASP A 87 24.06 -9.57 -31.87
C ASP A 87 22.66 -9.24 -31.33
N ALA A 88 21.96 -8.26 -31.93
CA ALA A 88 20.62 -7.85 -31.50
C ALA A 88 19.48 -8.78 -31.94
N TRP A 89 19.76 -9.72 -32.85
CA TRP A 89 18.76 -10.57 -33.50
C TRP A 89 19.09 -12.08 -33.42
N LYS A 90 20.07 -12.48 -32.61
CA LYS A 90 20.37 -13.88 -32.30
C LYS A 90 19.46 -14.39 -31.19
#